data_AF-A0A1B6HN48-F1
#
_entry.id   AF-A0A1B6HN48-F1
#
_cell.length_a   1.000
_cell.length_b   1.000
_cell.length_c   1.000
_cell.angle_alpha   90.00
_cell.angle_beta   90.00
_cell.angle_gamma   90.00
#
_symmetry.space_group_name_H-M   'P 1'
#
loop_
_entity.id
_entity.type
_entity.pdbx_description
1 polymer ?
#
loop_
_entity_poly.entity_id
_entity_poly.type
_entity_poly.pdbx_seq_one_letter_code
_entity_poly.pdbx_strand_id
1 'polypeptide(L)'
;CHYLGCPVQPSSSSPDSQSRQQQFLQKAGQGIQDSDTVVVDVSAEFLGQTKAQYVATLAVATSDVSPKARLLFFAERNPAQSDRPQQAYAVAESFMPNVPHMNYMKAFNADPTSYFSAAVAFGEKNAQPARIQIKGKMQQSQARRHYLDNYPLAQKCKQQMQQGNSVLYACRNVTLQANLLDQYRFSVNFEKIPAFWKNVTYKAYAAMRFAAYQYVSEDFISPNNPPNQIEFNANFAPDLRSVNLTMAAPLFTAQFKNLRLNRNIRPWVVMHPDYTPLQLADKHFFKGQAFPSCVVDNSLAQTFDNKTYPINLGKCWYTMFHYTPKEDPTSSESSSEDDQDNFSVLVRDASSPVEKEVIIVLGEYNINMQPTSGDSPAKVVVNGQQTPVSKNHMTELYDENGNTLAQMYALPDGEVRFYAPQQDTEIQFDGTAVKINVRSYLILIPFYHFSK
;
A
#
# COMPACT_ATOMS: atom_id res chain seq x y z
N CYS A 1 -5.53 -4.75 -30.27
CA CYS A 1 -5.15 -4.50 -28.87
C CYS A 1 -3.65 -4.70 -28.76
N HIS A 2 -2.85 -3.65 -28.94
CA HIS A 2 -1.41 -3.71 -28.73
C HIS A 2 -1.02 -2.62 -27.74
N TYR A 3 -0.29 -3.04 -26.70
CA TYR A 3 0.44 -2.26 -25.70
C TYR A 3 -0.18 -1.80 -24.37
N LEU A 4 -1.48 -1.99 -24.08
CA LEU A 4 -2.04 -1.78 -22.73
C LEU A 4 -3.13 -2.81 -22.43
N GLY A 5 -3.18 -3.30 -21.19
CA GLY A 5 -4.05 -4.39 -20.74
C GLY A 5 -5.47 -4.28 -21.30
N CYS A 6 -5.83 -5.19 -22.18
CA CYS A 6 -7.21 -5.29 -22.64
C CYS A 6 -8.02 -6.07 -21.59
N PRO A 7 -9.27 -5.64 -21.29
CA PRO A 7 -10.08 -6.31 -20.29
C PRO A 7 -10.16 -7.80 -20.57
N VAL A 8 -10.00 -8.61 -19.51
CA VAL A 8 -9.95 -10.06 -19.63
C VAL A 8 -11.34 -10.58 -19.96
N GLN A 9 -11.47 -11.22 -21.12
CA GLN A 9 -12.68 -12.00 -21.43
C GLN A 9 -12.66 -13.30 -20.60
N PRO A 10 -13.74 -13.58 -19.86
CA PRO A 10 -13.85 -14.75 -19.01
C PRO A 10 -13.93 -16.01 -19.85
N SER A 11 -13.34 -17.09 -19.36
CA SER A 11 -13.43 -18.43 -19.95
C SER A 11 -14.86 -19.00 -19.90
N SER A 12 -15.72 -18.49 -19.00
CA SER A 12 -17.12 -18.89 -18.85
C SER A 12 -17.94 -17.79 -18.17
N SER A 13 -19.19 -17.62 -18.60
CA SER A 13 -20.18 -16.76 -17.95
C SER A 13 -21.17 -17.52 -17.07
N SER A 14 -20.99 -18.83 -16.90
CA SER A 14 -21.87 -19.66 -16.06
C SER A 14 -21.68 -19.35 -14.56
N PRO A 15 -22.73 -19.48 -13.74
CA PRO A 15 -22.60 -19.50 -12.28
C PRO A 15 -21.52 -20.48 -11.81
N ASP A 16 -20.82 -20.13 -10.73
CA ASP A 16 -19.85 -20.98 -10.01
C ASP A 16 -18.79 -21.67 -10.89
N SER A 17 -18.26 -20.95 -11.87
CA SER A 17 -17.32 -21.50 -12.83
C SER A 17 -15.89 -21.54 -12.29
N GLN A 18 -15.43 -22.73 -11.92
CA GLN A 18 -14.03 -22.96 -11.50
C GLN A 18 -13.01 -22.54 -12.59
N SER A 19 -13.33 -22.76 -13.86
CA SER A 19 -12.44 -22.37 -14.96
C SER A 19 -12.30 -20.85 -15.09
N ARG A 20 -13.33 -20.06 -14.73
CA ARG A 20 -13.23 -18.60 -14.65
C ARG A 20 -12.39 -18.18 -13.46
N GLN A 21 -12.63 -18.78 -12.28
CA GLN A 21 -11.89 -18.50 -11.06
C GLN A 21 -10.37 -18.72 -11.27
N GLN A 22 -9.98 -19.87 -11.82
CA GLN A 22 -8.58 -20.19 -12.11
C GLN A 22 -7.97 -19.25 -13.17
N GLN A 23 -8.72 -18.91 -14.22
CA GLN A 23 -8.25 -17.97 -15.24
C GLN A 23 -7.96 -16.60 -14.63
N PHE A 24 -8.86 -16.10 -13.77
CA PHE A 24 -8.73 -14.80 -13.12
C PHE A 24 -7.58 -14.80 -12.11
N LEU A 25 -7.42 -15.88 -11.32
CA LEU A 25 -6.30 -16.07 -10.41
C LEU A 25 -4.95 -15.98 -11.16
N GLN A 26 -4.79 -16.78 -12.22
CA GLN A 26 -3.55 -16.81 -13.00
C GLN A 26 -3.26 -15.47 -13.69
N LYS A 27 -4.28 -14.86 -14.31
CA LYS A 27 -4.10 -13.60 -15.04
C LYS A 27 -3.88 -12.40 -14.12
N ALA A 28 -4.42 -12.41 -12.90
CA ALA A 28 -4.15 -11.34 -11.95
C ALA A 28 -2.67 -11.35 -11.54
N GLY A 29 -2.12 -12.51 -11.13
CA GLY A 29 -0.71 -12.63 -10.72
C GLY A 29 0.33 -12.60 -11.85
N GLN A 30 -0.08 -12.77 -13.11
CA GLN A 30 0.87 -12.92 -14.23
C GLN A 30 1.87 -11.75 -14.35
N GLY A 31 3.16 -12.03 -14.21
CA GLY A 31 4.23 -11.03 -14.33
C GLY A 31 4.36 -10.09 -13.13
N ILE A 32 3.75 -10.45 -12.00
CA ILE A 32 3.95 -9.88 -10.67
C ILE A 32 4.75 -10.92 -9.88
N GLN A 33 5.95 -10.56 -9.44
CA GLN A 33 6.83 -11.48 -8.72
C GLN A 33 6.28 -11.74 -7.32
N ASP A 34 6.26 -13.00 -6.90
CA ASP A 34 5.74 -13.47 -5.60
C ASP A 34 4.40 -12.82 -5.25
N SER A 35 3.47 -12.89 -6.21
CA SER A 35 2.17 -12.26 -6.08
C SER A 35 1.28 -13.04 -5.11
N ASP A 36 0.76 -12.35 -4.11
CA ASP A 36 -0.43 -12.78 -3.39
C ASP A 36 -1.65 -12.43 -4.24
N THR A 37 -2.45 -13.44 -4.58
CA THR A 37 -3.59 -13.29 -5.48
C THR A 37 -4.86 -13.88 -4.88
N VAL A 38 -5.87 -13.03 -4.74
CA VAL A 38 -7.19 -13.41 -4.22
C VAL A 38 -8.22 -13.29 -5.33
N VAL A 39 -9.13 -14.27 -5.40
CA VAL A 39 -10.30 -14.25 -6.30
C VAL A 39 -11.58 -14.38 -5.48
N VAL A 40 -12.50 -13.46 -5.70
CA VAL A 40 -13.86 -13.50 -5.17
C VAL A 40 -14.82 -13.66 -6.35
N ASP A 41 -15.56 -14.76 -6.37
CA ASP A 41 -16.56 -15.05 -7.40
C ASP A 41 -17.93 -15.18 -6.71
N VAL A 42 -18.88 -14.37 -7.14
CA VAL A 42 -20.25 -14.35 -6.61
C VAL A 42 -21.19 -14.60 -7.76
N SER A 43 -22.11 -15.55 -7.58
CA SER A 43 -23.14 -15.82 -8.57
C SER A 43 -24.51 -15.99 -7.90
N ALA A 44 -25.56 -15.63 -8.64
CA ALA A 44 -26.94 -15.82 -8.23
C ALA A 44 -27.75 -16.29 -9.44
N GLU A 45 -28.43 -17.42 -9.28
CA GLU A 45 -29.28 -18.02 -10.29
C GLU A 45 -30.71 -18.17 -9.77
N PHE A 46 -31.67 -17.71 -10.57
CA PHE A 46 -33.10 -17.80 -10.26
C PHE A 46 -33.78 -18.72 -11.27
N LEU A 47 -34.33 -19.82 -10.77
CA LEU A 47 -34.96 -20.90 -11.55
C LEU A 47 -36.49 -20.73 -11.70
N GLY A 48 -36.97 -19.49 -11.72
CA GLY A 48 -38.40 -19.20 -11.95
C GLY A 48 -38.88 -19.61 -13.36
N GLN A 49 -40.10 -19.22 -13.72
CA GLN A 49 -40.65 -19.50 -15.07
C GLN A 49 -39.72 -19.07 -16.21
N THR A 50 -38.96 -18.00 -15.99
CA THR A 50 -37.86 -17.57 -16.86
C THR A 50 -36.58 -17.48 -16.05
N LYS A 51 -35.51 -18.08 -16.57
CA LYS A 51 -34.19 -18.10 -15.94
C LYS A 51 -33.62 -16.68 -15.83
N ALA A 52 -33.09 -16.33 -14.67
CA ALA A 52 -32.24 -15.15 -14.49
C ALA A 52 -30.90 -15.54 -13.88
N GLN A 53 -29.82 -14.91 -14.33
CA GLN A 53 -28.46 -15.18 -13.86
C GLN A 53 -27.68 -13.89 -13.66
N TYR A 54 -26.92 -13.85 -12.57
CA TYR A 54 -26.03 -12.76 -12.23
C TYR A 54 -24.70 -13.36 -11.81
N VAL A 55 -23.60 -12.87 -12.37
CA VAL A 55 -22.25 -13.33 -12.06
C VAL A 55 -21.36 -12.12 -11.90
N ALA A 56 -20.49 -12.13 -10.90
CA ALA A 56 -19.41 -11.16 -10.74
C ALA A 56 -18.15 -11.87 -10.23
N THR A 57 -17.01 -11.54 -10.83
CA THR A 57 -15.70 -12.05 -10.44
C THR A 57 -14.75 -10.88 -10.26
N LEU A 58 -14.11 -10.81 -9.10
CA LEU A 58 -13.04 -9.88 -8.79
C LEU A 58 -11.78 -10.68 -8.52
N ALA A 59 -10.67 -10.30 -9.13
CA ALA A 59 -9.35 -10.82 -8.78
C ALA A 59 -8.39 -9.68 -8.53
N VAL A 60 -7.60 -9.79 -7.47
CA VAL A 60 -6.59 -8.80 -7.08
C VAL A 60 -5.29 -9.53 -6.86
N ALA A 61 -4.21 -9.01 -7.43
CA ALA A 61 -2.86 -9.47 -7.21
C ALA A 61 -1.99 -8.31 -6.72
N THR A 62 -1.30 -8.53 -5.61
CA THR A 62 -0.35 -7.60 -4.98
C THR A 62 0.94 -8.33 -4.62
N SER A 63 2.01 -7.60 -4.32
CA SER A 63 3.27 -8.19 -3.88
C SER A 63 4.07 -7.17 -3.09
N ASP A 64 4.76 -7.65 -2.07
CA ASP A 64 5.68 -6.85 -1.25
C ASP A 64 7.04 -6.61 -1.93
N VAL A 65 7.41 -7.46 -2.89
CA VAL A 65 8.72 -7.42 -3.59
C VAL A 65 8.60 -6.96 -5.04
N SER A 66 7.37 -6.81 -5.55
CA SER A 66 7.10 -6.29 -6.88
C SER A 66 6.36 -4.95 -6.79
N PRO A 67 6.80 -3.93 -7.55
CA PRO A 67 6.13 -2.63 -7.56
C PRO A 67 4.76 -2.67 -8.28
N LYS A 68 4.35 -3.83 -8.80
CA LYS A 68 3.13 -3.97 -9.59
C LYS A 68 1.99 -4.55 -8.77
N ALA A 69 0.81 -3.99 -8.94
CA ALA A 69 -0.44 -4.64 -8.56
C ALA A 69 -1.40 -4.68 -9.76
N ARG A 70 -2.30 -5.67 -9.77
CA ARG A 70 -3.31 -5.83 -10.82
C ARG A 70 -4.66 -6.18 -10.22
N LEU A 71 -5.70 -5.56 -10.74
CA LEU A 71 -7.09 -5.89 -10.48
C LEU A 71 -7.77 -6.30 -11.79
N LEU A 72 -8.51 -7.40 -11.76
CA LEU A 72 -9.39 -7.86 -12.84
C LEU A 72 -10.82 -7.91 -12.31
N PHE A 73 -11.76 -7.45 -13.13
CA PHE A 73 -13.18 -7.50 -12.81
C PHE A 73 -13.98 -7.97 -14.01
N PHE A 74 -14.95 -8.83 -13.74
CA PHE A 74 -15.98 -9.24 -14.68
C PHE A 74 -17.33 -9.22 -13.98
N ALA A 75 -18.36 -8.76 -14.68
CA ALA A 75 -19.73 -8.99 -14.28
C ALA A 75 -20.63 -9.22 -15.48
N GLU A 76 -21.59 -10.12 -15.34
CA GLU A 76 -22.65 -10.37 -16.31
C GLU A 76 -24.00 -10.38 -15.60
N ARG A 77 -24.97 -9.73 -16.23
CA ARG A 77 -26.35 -9.67 -15.78
C ARG A 77 -27.27 -10.12 -16.91
N ASN A 78 -27.96 -11.22 -16.66
CA ASN A 78 -28.99 -11.81 -17.52
C ASN A 78 -30.32 -11.81 -16.77
N PRO A 79 -31.11 -10.72 -16.85
CA PRO A 79 -32.38 -10.62 -16.12
C PRO A 79 -33.45 -11.55 -16.69
N ALA A 80 -34.38 -11.99 -15.83
CA ALA A 80 -35.61 -12.66 -16.27
C ALA A 80 -36.40 -11.73 -17.21
N GLN A 81 -36.96 -12.28 -18.29
CA GLN A 81 -37.83 -11.58 -19.24
C GLN A 81 -37.18 -10.37 -19.95
N SER A 82 -35.85 -10.32 -20.05
CA SER A 82 -35.12 -9.28 -20.78
C SER A 82 -34.19 -9.89 -21.81
N ASP A 83 -34.34 -9.49 -23.08
CA ASP A 83 -33.46 -9.91 -24.18
C ASP A 83 -32.16 -9.08 -24.27
N ARG A 84 -31.87 -8.27 -23.24
CA ARG A 84 -30.73 -7.34 -23.20
C ARG A 84 -29.74 -7.69 -22.10
N PRO A 85 -29.03 -8.82 -22.22
CA PRO A 85 -27.98 -9.20 -21.27
C PRO A 85 -26.89 -8.13 -21.26
N GLN A 86 -26.42 -7.77 -20.07
CA GLN A 86 -25.37 -6.76 -19.86
C GLN A 86 -24.09 -7.44 -19.41
N GLN A 87 -22.95 -6.92 -19.85
CA GLN A 87 -21.63 -7.35 -19.40
C GLN A 87 -20.75 -6.15 -19.08
N ALA A 88 -19.85 -6.33 -18.13
CA ALA A 88 -18.81 -5.39 -17.78
C ALA A 88 -17.49 -6.13 -17.55
N TYR A 89 -16.41 -5.53 -18.01
CA TYR A 89 -15.05 -5.99 -17.83
C TYR A 89 -14.19 -4.82 -17.38
N ALA A 90 -13.30 -5.04 -16.43
CA ALA A 90 -12.26 -4.08 -16.11
C ALA A 90 -10.91 -4.76 -15.84
N VAL A 91 -9.85 -4.05 -16.18
CA VAL A 91 -8.49 -4.31 -15.71
C VAL A 91 -7.93 -3.01 -15.19
N ALA A 92 -7.26 -3.06 -14.05
CA ALA A 92 -6.46 -1.95 -13.54
C ALA A 92 -5.08 -2.48 -13.16
N GLU A 93 -4.04 -1.73 -13.49
CA GLU A 93 -2.65 -2.03 -13.16
C GLU A 93 -2.02 -0.79 -12.55
N SER A 94 -1.27 -0.98 -11.47
CA SER A 94 -0.43 0.07 -10.89
C SER A 94 1.03 -0.34 -10.91
N PHE A 95 1.89 0.67 -10.97
CA PHE A 95 3.31 0.59 -10.64
C PHE A 95 3.57 1.58 -9.52
N MET A 96 3.96 1.11 -8.35
CA MET A 96 4.30 1.88 -7.16
C MET A 96 5.62 1.33 -6.62
N PRO A 97 6.75 2.04 -6.78
CA PRO A 97 8.05 1.51 -6.40
C PRO A 97 8.23 1.47 -4.88
N ASN A 98 8.81 0.38 -4.37
CA ASN A 98 9.25 0.29 -2.98
C ASN A 98 10.23 1.43 -2.65
N VAL A 99 10.10 2.03 -1.46
CA VAL A 99 10.94 3.13 -1.00
C VAL A 99 11.60 2.83 0.36
N PRO A 100 12.78 3.40 0.66
CA PRO A 100 13.43 3.23 1.96
C PRO A 100 12.55 3.67 3.15
N HIS A 101 12.57 2.90 4.24
CA HIS A 101 11.73 3.15 5.42
C HIS A 101 12.50 3.52 6.69
N MET A 102 13.79 3.19 6.77
CA MET A 102 14.62 3.40 7.96
C MET A 102 15.57 4.60 7.84
N ASN A 103 15.75 5.18 6.65
CA ASN A 103 16.70 6.27 6.44
C ASN A 103 16.10 7.42 5.63
N TYR A 104 15.99 8.60 6.25
CA TYR A 104 15.39 9.78 5.61
C TYR A 104 16.13 10.23 4.35
N MET A 105 17.46 10.23 4.35
CA MET A 105 18.22 10.69 3.17
C MET A 105 18.10 9.72 2.00
N LYS A 106 18.10 8.41 2.28
CA LYS A 106 17.83 7.39 1.26
C LYS A 106 16.41 7.54 0.70
N ALA A 107 15.41 7.72 1.57
CA ALA A 107 14.02 7.95 1.17
C ALA A 107 13.83 9.24 0.37
N PHE A 108 14.49 10.34 0.77
CA PHE A 108 14.42 11.63 0.08
C PHE A 108 15.01 11.60 -1.33
N ASN A 109 16.03 10.76 -1.54
CA ASN A 109 16.68 10.58 -2.83
C ASN A 109 16.02 9.52 -3.71
N ALA A 110 15.08 8.73 -3.18
CA ALA A 110 14.34 7.75 -3.95
C ALA A 110 13.46 8.42 -5.02
N ASP A 111 13.11 7.66 -6.06
CA ASP A 111 12.10 8.05 -7.03
C ASP A 111 10.77 7.37 -6.69
N PRO A 112 9.83 8.06 -6.02
CA PRO A 112 8.52 7.49 -5.69
C PRO A 112 7.52 7.58 -6.85
N THR A 113 7.97 7.88 -8.08
CA THR A 113 7.07 8.08 -9.22
C THR A 113 6.26 6.81 -9.49
N SER A 114 4.94 6.98 -9.40
CA SER A 114 3.98 5.91 -9.55
C SER A 114 3.16 6.10 -10.83
N TYR A 115 2.80 4.98 -11.45
CA TYR A 115 1.96 4.93 -12.63
C TYR A 115 0.71 4.11 -12.37
N PHE A 116 -0.37 4.48 -13.05
CA PHE A 116 -1.63 3.77 -12.98
C PHE A 116 -2.21 3.65 -14.39
N SER A 117 -2.81 2.51 -14.70
CA SER A 117 -3.60 2.36 -15.91
C SER A 117 -4.84 1.52 -15.62
N ALA A 118 -5.94 1.85 -16.28
CA ALA A 118 -7.14 1.03 -16.21
C ALA A 118 -7.86 1.02 -17.56
N ALA A 119 -8.50 -0.09 -17.88
CA ALA A 119 -9.39 -0.22 -19.01
C ALA A 119 -10.71 -0.84 -18.56
N VAL A 120 -11.83 -0.21 -18.91
CA VAL A 120 -13.18 -0.68 -18.61
C VAL A 120 -13.95 -0.80 -19.90
N ALA A 121 -14.69 -1.89 -20.07
CA ALA A 121 -15.62 -2.09 -21.17
C ALA A 121 -16.97 -2.58 -20.62
N PHE A 122 -18.08 -1.94 -21.00
CA PHE A 122 -19.40 -2.33 -20.51
C PHE A 122 -20.50 -2.07 -21.55
N GLY A 123 -21.60 -2.84 -21.49
CA GLY A 123 -22.76 -2.66 -22.36
C GLY A 123 -23.51 -3.97 -22.60
N GLU A 124 -24.41 -3.96 -23.59
CA GLU A 124 -25.16 -5.17 -23.95
C GLU A 124 -24.24 -6.22 -24.59
N LYS A 125 -24.44 -7.50 -24.29
CA LYS A 125 -23.54 -8.60 -24.71
C LYS A 125 -23.30 -8.66 -26.22
N ASN A 126 -24.35 -8.37 -27.00
CA ASN A 126 -24.36 -8.45 -28.46
C ASN A 126 -24.19 -7.07 -29.13
N ALA A 127 -23.94 -6.02 -28.36
CA ALA A 127 -23.73 -4.67 -28.87
C ALA A 127 -22.26 -4.26 -28.76
N GLN A 128 -21.89 -3.18 -29.45
CA GLN A 128 -20.56 -2.61 -29.24
C GLN A 128 -20.48 -1.99 -27.84
N PRO A 129 -19.50 -2.38 -26.99
CA PRO A 129 -19.43 -1.89 -25.63
C PRO A 129 -18.97 -0.43 -25.60
N ALA A 130 -19.42 0.28 -24.56
CA ALA A 130 -18.78 1.49 -24.10
C ALA A 130 -17.38 1.16 -23.58
N ARG A 131 -16.41 2.03 -23.83
CA ARG A 131 -15.01 1.80 -23.44
C ARG A 131 -14.45 3.01 -22.72
N ILE A 132 -13.66 2.77 -21.68
CA ILE A 132 -12.92 3.78 -20.92
C ILE A 132 -11.49 3.28 -20.76
N GLN A 133 -10.52 4.14 -21.01
CA GLN A 133 -9.10 3.89 -20.73
C GLN A 133 -8.57 5.05 -19.89
N ILE A 134 -7.90 4.72 -18.79
CA ILE A 134 -7.32 5.67 -17.86
C ILE A 134 -5.81 5.44 -17.85
N LYS A 135 -5.05 6.53 -17.91
CA LYS A 135 -3.60 6.54 -17.66
C LYS A 135 -3.32 7.59 -16.60
N GLY A 136 -2.51 7.26 -15.62
CA GLY A 136 -2.14 8.12 -14.52
C GLY A 136 -0.63 8.12 -14.30
N LYS A 137 -0.10 9.28 -13.96
CA LYS A 137 1.24 9.46 -13.39
C LYS A 137 1.11 10.29 -12.12
N MET A 138 1.72 9.82 -11.04
CA MET A 138 1.81 10.51 -9.77
C MET A 138 3.28 10.63 -9.40
N GLN A 139 3.73 11.82 -9.04
CA GLN A 139 5.14 12.07 -8.75
C GLN A 139 5.28 13.15 -7.68
N GLN A 140 6.52 13.30 -7.20
CA GLN A 140 6.88 14.39 -6.31
C GLN A 140 7.44 15.59 -7.08
N SER A 141 7.05 16.80 -6.71
CA SER A 141 7.58 18.05 -7.28
C SER A 141 8.90 18.46 -6.64
N GLN A 142 9.70 19.22 -7.40
CA GLN A 142 10.90 19.88 -6.86
C GLN A 142 10.57 20.87 -5.73
N ALA A 143 9.41 21.55 -5.81
CA ALA A 143 8.98 22.48 -4.77
C ALA A 143 8.69 21.76 -3.44
N ARG A 144 8.08 20.57 -3.50
CA ARG A 144 7.88 19.71 -2.33
C ARG A 144 9.20 19.21 -1.76
N ARG A 145 10.15 18.79 -2.60
CA ARG A 145 11.51 18.42 -2.17
C ARG A 145 12.19 19.56 -1.43
N HIS A 146 12.16 20.77 -1.99
CA HIS A 146 12.73 21.95 -1.35
C HIS A 146 12.02 22.29 -0.02
N TYR A 147 10.68 22.20 0.03
CA TYR A 147 9.93 22.41 1.26
C TYR A 147 10.34 21.42 2.36
N LEU A 148 10.45 20.13 2.02
CA LEU A 148 10.86 19.11 2.97
C LEU A 148 12.30 19.27 3.43
N ASP A 149 13.20 19.63 2.52
CA ASP A 149 14.62 19.84 2.84
C ASP A 149 14.82 20.93 3.90
N ASN A 150 13.96 21.98 3.86
CA ASN A 150 13.95 23.09 4.81
C ASN A 150 12.98 22.90 6.00
N TYR A 151 12.27 21.78 6.07
CA TYR A 151 11.28 21.55 7.12
C TYR A 151 11.97 21.37 8.48
N PRO A 152 11.52 22.02 9.58
CA PRO A 152 12.20 21.95 10.87
C PRO A 152 12.43 20.52 11.40
N LEU A 153 11.47 19.61 11.15
CA LEU A 153 11.61 18.22 11.57
C LEU A 153 12.65 17.46 10.73
N ALA A 154 12.83 17.83 9.47
CA ALA A 154 13.85 17.25 8.60
C ALA A 154 15.25 17.70 9.04
N GLN A 155 15.39 18.98 9.42
CA GLN A 155 16.63 19.51 10.00
C GLN A 155 16.99 18.78 11.30
N LYS A 156 16.00 18.55 12.18
CA LYS A 156 16.19 17.73 13.38
C LYS A 156 16.62 16.30 13.04
N CYS A 157 16.00 15.66 12.05
CA CYS A 157 16.43 14.34 11.61
C CYS A 157 17.87 14.34 11.09
N LYS A 158 18.25 15.31 10.25
CA LYS A 158 19.63 15.44 9.75
C LYS A 158 20.65 15.55 10.89
N GLN A 159 20.33 16.33 11.93
CA GLN A 159 21.17 16.44 13.14
C GLN A 159 21.26 15.09 13.89
N GLN A 160 20.15 14.36 14.03
CA GLN A 160 20.14 13.03 14.65
C GLN A 160 20.97 12.03 13.84
N MET A 161 20.85 12.06 12.52
CA MET A 161 21.63 11.20 11.61
C MET A 161 23.13 11.47 11.67
N GLN A 162 23.56 12.73 11.90
CA GLN A 162 24.97 13.06 12.14
C GLN A 162 25.52 12.39 13.40
N GLN A 163 24.65 12.06 14.36
CA GLN A 163 24.99 11.30 15.58
C GLN A 163 24.79 9.79 15.39
N GLY A 164 24.55 9.35 14.16
CA GLY A 164 24.28 7.96 13.81
C GLY A 164 22.84 7.50 14.11
N ASN A 165 21.93 8.40 14.51
CA ASN A 165 20.55 8.02 14.80
C ASN A 165 19.62 8.29 13.61
N SER A 166 19.19 7.25 12.89
CA SER A 166 18.41 7.35 11.64
C SER A 166 16.92 7.08 11.78
N VAL A 167 16.45 6.51 12.90
CA VAL A 167 15.07 5.99 13.03
C VAL A 167 14.31 6.54 14.22
N LEU A 168 14.80 7.62 14.84
CA LEU A 168 14.04 8.34 15.85
C LEU A 168 12.79 9.00 15.27
N TYR A 169 11.87 9.42 16.14
CA TYR A 169 10.58 10.02 15.75
C TYR A 169 10.68 11.06 14.61
N ALA A 170 11.63 12.00 14.70
CA ALA A 170 11.76 13.03 13.68
C ALA A 170 12.06 12.41 12.32
N CYS A 171 13.04 11.50 12.26
CA CYS A 171 13.38 10.77 11.06
C CYS A 171 12.25 9.91 10.53
N ARG A 172 11.61 9.06 11.35
CA ARG A 172 10.46 8.23 10.90
C ARG A 172 9.35 9.06 10.26
N ASN A 173 9.04 10.21 10.86
CA ASN A 173 8.03 11.11 10.34
C ASN A 173 8.43 11.68 8.98
N VAL A 174 9.65 12.23 8.86
CA VAL A 174 10.09 12.84 7.60
C VAL A 174 10.42 11.81 6.50
N THR A 175 10.83 10.60 6.85
CA THR A 175 11.00 9.47 5.92
C THR A 175 9.69 9.14 5.22
N LEU A 176 8.56 9.06 5.97
CA LEU A 176 7.24 8.89 5.35
C LEU A 176 6.86 10.09 4.49
N GLN A 177 7.16 11.32 4.93
CA GLN A 177 6.83 12.52 4.18
C GLN A 177 7.63 12.65 2.86
N ALA A 178 8.83 12.05 2.81
CA ALA A 178 9.76 12.12 1.70
C ALA A 178 9.23 11.49 0.41
N ASN A 179 8.30 10.54 0.51
CA ASN A 179 7.73 9.84 -0.65
C ASN A 179 6.23 10.10 -0.86
N LEU A 180 5.65 11.09 -0.17
CA LEU A 180 4.32 11.60 -0.48
C LEU A 180 4.32 12.32 -1.83
N LEU A 181 3.34 11.98 -2.66
CA LEU A 181 3.16 12.47 -4.02
C LEU A 181 2.26 13.71 -4.04
N ASP A 182 2.68 14.76 -4.76
CA ASP A 182 1.99 16.06 -4.80
C ASP A 182 1.66 16.53 -6.23
N GLN A 183 2.02 15.76 -7.26
CA GLN A 183 1.68 16.06 -8.66
C GLN A 183 1.06 14.87 -9.34
N TYR A 184 -0.22 15.00 -9.72
CA TYR A 184 -0.96 13.95 -10.42
C TYR A 184 -1.36 14.43 -11.81
N ARG A 185 -1.23 13.53 -12.78
CA ARG A 185 -1.66 13.74 -14.16
C ARG A 185 -2.41 12.49 -14.63
N PHE A 186 -3.66 12.65 -14.98
CA PHE A 186 -4.52 11.59 -15.47
C PHE A 186 -5.10 11.95 -16.84
N SER A 187 -5.13 10.98 -17.74
CA SER A 187 -5.83 11.06 -19.02
C SER A 187 -6.87 9.96 -19.07
N VAL A 188 -8.09 10.32 -19.44
CA VAL A 188 -9.22 9.41 -19.59
C VAL A 188 -9.69 9.49 -21.02
N ASN A 189 -9.54 8.41 -21.77
CA ASN A 189 -10.06 8.27 -23.13
C ASN A 189 -11.32 7.42 -23.06
N PHE A 190 -12.37 7.80 -23.77
CA PHE A 190 -13.64 7.08 -23.71
C PHE A 190 -14.37 7.07 -25.04
N GLU A 191 -15.14 6.01 -25.27
CA GLU A 191 -15.91 5.80 -26.49
C GLU A 191 -17.29 5.26 -26.16
N LYS A 192 -18.30 5.71 -26.92
CA LYS A 192 -19.67 5.16 -26.90
C LYS A 192 -20.31 5.14 -25.51
N ILE A 193 -19.96 6.11 -24.67
CA ILE A 193 -20.51 6.26 -23.33
C ILE A 193 -22.01 6.60 -23.41
N PRO A 194 -22.90 5.79 -22.80
CA PRO A 194 -24.34 6.04 -22.80
C PRO A 194 -24.69 7.40 -22.17
N ALA A 195 -25.78 8.03 -22.65
CA ALA A 195 -26.23 9.33 -22.15
C ALA A 195 -26.48 9.35 -20.64
N PHE A 196 -26.92 8.23 -20.06
CA PHE A 196 -27.07 8.05 -18.62
C PHE A 196 -25.77 8.35 -17.87
N TRP A 197 -24.65 7.74 -18.27
CA TRP A 197 -23.34 7.94 -17.61
C TRP A 197 -22.76 9.33 -17.85
N LYS A 198 -23.03 9.95 -19.02
CA LYS A 198 -22.70 11.36 -19.27
C LYS A 198 -23.44 12.29 -18.32
N ASN A 199 -24.72 12.03 -18.05
CA ASN A 199 -25.51 12.82 -17.10
C ASN A 199 -25.04 12.62 -15.65
N VAL A 200 -24.73 11.38 -15.25
CA VAL A 200 -24.18 11.09 -13.90
C VAL A 200 -22.87 11.83 -13.67
N THR A 201 -21.94 11.78 -14.63
CA THR A 201 -20.66 12.49 -14.52
C THR A 201 -20.84 14.01 -14.49
N TYR A 202 -21.78 14.55 -15.27
CA TYR A 202 -22.13 15.97 -15.20
C TYR A 202 -22.70 16.39 -13.82
N LYS A 203 -23.57 15.56 -13.22
CA LYS A 203 -24.09 15.81 -11.86
C LYS A 203 -22.99 15.77 -10.80
N ALA A 204 -22.06 14.82 -10.91
CA ALA A 204 -20.90 14.75 -10.02
C ALA A 204 -20.03 16.02 -10.13
N TYR A 205 -19.81 16.50 -11.35
CA TYR A 205 -19.14 17.77 -11.59
C TYR A 205 -19.90 18.96 -10.98
N ALA A 206 -21.22 19.04 -11.18
CA ALA A 206 -22.05 20.11 -10.62
C ALA A 206 -21.98 20.16 -9.09
N ALA A 207 -21.95 19.01 -8.42
CA ALA A 207 -21.77 18.93 -6.97
C ALA A 207 -20.38 19.42 -6.53
N MET A 208 -19.32 19.04 -7.23
CA MET A 208 -17.96 19.54 -6.98
C MET A 208 -17.88 21.06 -7.19
N ARG A 209 -18.45 21.55 -8.29
CA ARG A 209 -18.52 22.97 -8.60
C ARG A 209 -19.24 23.75 -7.49
N PHE A 210 -20.37 23.23 -7.00
CA PHE A 210 -21.09 23.85 -5.89
C PHE A 210 -20.26 23.88 -4.61
N ALA A 211 -19.63 22.76 -4.24
CA ALA A 211 -18.80 22.67 -3.04
C ALA A 211 -17.55 23.58 -3.10
N ALA A 212 -17.02 23.84 -4.29
CA ALA A 212 -15.81 24.63 -4.51
C ALA A 212 -16.09 25.95 -5.27
N TYR A 213 -17.30 26.50 -5.16
CA TYR A 213 -17.75 27.62 -6.01
C TYR A 213 -16.86 28.88 -5.91
N GLN A 214 -16.20 29.10 -4.78
CA GLN A 214 -15.28 30.24 -4.58
C GLN A 214 -13.91 30.05 -5.23
N TYR A 215 -13.58 28.83 -5.66
CA TYR A 215 -12.26 28.44 -6.15
C TYR A 215 -12.27 28.04 -7.62
N VAL A 216 -13.45 27.92 -8.23
CA VAL A 216 -13.64 27.40 -9.59
C VAL A 216 -13.72 28.52 -10.62
N SER A 217 -13.06 28.31 -11.74
CA SER A 217 -13.19 29.10 -12.96
C SER A 217 -13.37 28.14 -14.13
N GLU A 218 -14.28 28.45 -15.03
CA GLU A 218 -14.60 27.61 -16.19
C GLU A 218 -14.55 28.40 -17.47
N ASP A 219 -14.06 27.75 -18.53
CA ASP A 219 -14.12 28.24 -19.89
C ASP A 219 -14.97 27.28 -20.73
N PHE A 220 -16.15 27.76 -21.13
CA PHE A 220 -17.07 27.10 -22.06
C PHE A 220 -17.03 27.73 -23.46
N ILE A 221 -16.35 28.86 -23.63
CA ILE A 221 -16.40 29.67 -24.86
C ILE A 221 -15.35 29.20 -25.87
N SER A 222 -14.15 28.86 -25.40
CA SER A 222 -13.07 28.42 -26.28
C SER A 222 -12.37 27.12 -25.84
N PRO A 223 -13.12 26.07 -25.38
CA PRO A 223 -12.51 24.80 -25.05
C PRO A 223 -12.08 24.09 -26.34
N ASN A 224 -10.81 24.20 -26.72
CA ASN A 224 -10.22 23.43 -27.81
C ASN A 224 -9.76 22.04 -27.32
N ASN A 225 -10.68 21.30 -26.70
CA ASN A 225 -10.39 20.00 -26.07
C ASN A 225 -10.87 18.83 -26.96
N PRO A 226 -10.17 17.68 -26.96
CA PRO A 226 -10.60 16.54 -27.76
C PRO A 226 -11.97 15.98 -27.31
N PRO A 227 -12.83 15.53 -28.24
CA PRO A 227 -14.22 15.16 -27.93
C PRO A 227 -14.38 13.88 -27.08
N ASN A 228 -13.35 13.01 -27.09
CA ASN A 228 -13.37 11.67 -26.47
C ASN A 228 -12.29 11.53 -25.38
N GLN A 229 -11.84 12.65 -24.82
CA GLN A 229 -10.77 12.68 -23.83
C GLN A 229 -11.11 13.64 -22.69
N ILE A 230 -10.75 13.27 -21.47
CA ILE A 230 -10.68 14.16 -20.32
C ILE A 230 -9.26 14.11 -19.78
N GLU A 231 -8.65 15.27 -19.58
CA GLU A 231 -7.38 15.38 -18.86
C GLU A 231 -7.62 16.00 -17.49
N PHE A 232 -7.01 15.42 -16.46
CA PHE A 232 -7.10 15.88 -15.08
C PHE A 232 -5.70 16.04 -14.51
N ASN A 233 -5.40 17.22 -13.98
CA ASN A 233 -4.16 17.52 -13.29
C ASN A 233 -4.47 17.99 -11.87
N ALA A 234 -3.77 17.44 -10.88
CA ALA A 234 -3.82 17.90 -9.51
C ALA A 234 -2.41 18.23 -9.02
N ASN A 235 -2.20 19.47 -8.60
CA ASN A 235 -0.92 19.94 -8.05
C ASN A 235 -1.17 20.43 -6.63
N PHE A 236 -0.75 19.63 -5.66
CA PHE A 236 -0.83 20.01 -4.25
C PHE A 236 0.24 21.06 -3.95
N ALA A 237 -0.07 21.96 -3.02
CA ALA A 237 0.94 22.87 -2.49
C ALA A 237 2.07 22.08 -1.81
N PRO A 238 3.30 22.61 -1.70
CA PRO A 238 4.43 21.90 -1.08
C PRO A 238 4.18 21.45 0.37
N ASP A 239 3.26 22.08 1.09
CA ASP A 239 2.85 21.72 2.46
C ASP A 239 1.66 20.75 2.50
N LEU A 240 1.13 20.35 1.33
CA LEU A 240 -0.01 19.47 1.11
C LEU A 240 -1.34 20.01 1.70
N ARG A 241 -1.45 21.32 1.95
CA ARG A 241 -2.63 21.92 2.59
C ARG A 241 -3.68 22.42 1.61
N SER A 242 -3.30 22.66 0.37
CA SER A 242 -4.21 23.04 -0.70
C SER A 242 -3.82 22.34 -2.01
N VAL A 243 -4.73 22.38 -2.98
CA VAL A 243 -4.53 21.77 -4.29
C VAL A 243 -5.05 22.68 -5.40
N ASN A 244 -4.30 22.73 -6.49
CA ASN A 244 -4.74 23.28 -7.76
C ASN A 244 -5.19 22.13 -8.66
N LEU A 245 -6.46 22.15 -9.08
CA LEU A 245 -7.01 21.16 -10.00
C LEU A 245 -7.24 21.80 -11.37
N THR A 246 -6.96 21.07 -12.43
CA THR A 246 -7.32 21.46 -13.79
C THR A 246 -7.95 20.26 -14.47
N MET A 247 -9.13 20.45 -15.04
CA MET A 247 -9.85 19.45 -15.79
C MET A 247 -10.15 20.00 -17.19
N ALA A 248 -9.57 19.40 -18.21
CA ALA A 248 -9.92 19.67 -19.61
C ALA A 248 -10.89 18.59 -20.06
N ALA A 249 -12.17 18.94 -20.21
CA ALA A 249 -13.22 18.05 -20.68
C ALA A 249 -13.69 18.50 -22.08
N PRO A 250 -14.41 17.65 -22.84
CA PRO A 250 -14.81 17.98 -24.21
C PRO A 250 -15.59 19.28 -24.37
N LEU A 251 -16.41 19.63 -23.37
CA LEU A 251 -17.32 20.77 -23.43
C LEU A 251 -16.79 22.03 -22.72
N PHE A 252 -15.76 21.89 -21.88
CA PHE A 252 -15.23 22.99 -21.09
C PHE A 252 -13.89 22.64 -20.44
N THR A 253 -13.16 23.68 -20.03
CA THR A 253 -12.03 23.54 -19.13
C THR A 253 -12.41 24.13 -17.77
N ALA A 254 -12.20 23.39 -16.69
CA ALA A 254 -12.38 23.87 -15.33
C ALA A 254 -11.05 23.94 -14.57
N GLN A 255 -10.85 25.02 -13.82
CA GLN A 255 -9.70 25.23 -12.97
C GLN A 255 -10.17 25.51 -11.55
N PHE A 256 -9.66 24.76 -10.58
CA PHE A 256 -9.86 25.01 -9.16
C PHE A 256 -8.55 25.50 -8.58
N LYS A 257 -8.47 26.77 -8.19
CA LYS A 257 -7.22 27.36 -7.69
C LYS A 257 -7.22 27.44 -6.18
N ASN A 258 -6.15 26.96 -5.56
CA ASN A 258 -5.88 27.00 -4.12
C ASN A 258 -7.02 26.42 -3.28
N LEU A 259 -7.60 25.30 -3.72
CA LEU A 259 -8.65 24.61 -2.98
C LEU A 259 -8.06 24.06 -1.67
N ARG A 260 -8.49 24.62 -0.54
CA ARG A 260 -7.99 24.19 0.78
C ARG A 260 -8.48 22.79 1.11
N LEU A 261 -7.55 21.91 1.44
CA LEU A 261 -7.86 20.54 1.84
C LEU A 261 -8.15 20.49 3.34
N ASN A 262 -9.34 20.01 3.67
CA ASN A 262 -9.68 19.63 5.03
C ASN A 262 -8.64 18.63 5.54
N ARG A 263 -8.13 18.87 6.75
CA ARG A 263 -7.12 18.03 7.41
C ARG A 263 -7.48 16.54 7.37
N ASN A 264 -8.75 16.21 7.56
CA ASN A 264 -9.22 14.82 7.61
C ASN A 264 -9.30 14.15 6.23
N ILE A 265 -9.33 14.93 5.13
CA ILE A 265 -9.37 14.41 3.76
C ILE A 265 -7.96 14.14 3.23
N ARG A 266 -6.96 14.91 3.68
CA ARG A 266 -5.56 14.78 3.22
C ARG A 266 -5.03 13.34 3.16
N PRO A 267 -5.17 12.49 4.21
CA PRO A 267 -4.64 11.13 4.15
C PRO A 267 -5.29 10.25 3.06
N TRP A 268 -6.46 10.64 2.56
CA TRP A 268 -7.19 9.90 1.53
C TRP A 268 -6.84 10.32 0.09
N VAL A 269 -6.25 11.50 -0.09
CA VAL A 269 -5.99 12.08 -1.41
C VAL A 269 -4.52 12.32 -1.71
N VAL A 270 -3.66 12.36 -0.68
CA VAL A 270 -2.21 12.41 -0.83
C VAL A 270 -1.68 10.98 -0.80
N MET A 271 -1.21 10.50 -1.94
CA MET A 271 -0.80 9.11 -2.13
C MET A 271 0.66 8.91 -1.72
N HIS A 272 0.96 7.68 -1.30
CA HIS A 272 2.32 7.18 -1.06
C HIS A 272 2.47 5.86 -1.82
N PRO A 273 3.65 5.52 -2.37
CA PRO A 273 3.83 4.25 -3.07
C PRO A 273 3.63 3.03 -2.17
N ASP A 274 4.20 3.03 -0.95
CA ASP A 274 4.18 1.86 -0.05
C ASP A 274 3.09 1.88 1.02
N TYR A 275 2.37 3.01 1.22
CA TYR A 275 1.31 3.12 2.22
C TYR A 275 -0.04 3.35 1.55
N THR A 276 -1.01 2.52 1.91
CA THR A 276 -2.39 2.71 1.45
C THR A 276 -3.01 3.96 2.07
N PRO A 277 -4.03 4.56 1.42
CA PRO A 277 -4.78 5.68 2.01
C PRO A 277 -5.35 5.35 3.40
N LEU A 278 -5.76 4.10 3.63
CA LEU A 278 -6.23 3.65 4.94
C LEU A 278 -5.12 3.68 5.99
N GLN A 279 -3.93 3.16 5.69
CA GLN A 279 -2.79 3.23 6.61
C GLN A 279 -2.35 4.67 6.90
N LEU A 280 -2.39 5.55 5.90
CA LEU A 280 -2.13 6.98 6.09
C LEU A 280 -3.20 7.64 6.96
N ALA A 281 -4.48 7.26 6.78
CA ALA A 281 -5.59 7.73 7.59
C ALA A 281 -5.46 7.26 9.05
N ASP A 282 -5.14 5.99 9.28
CA ASP A 282 -4.92 5.44 10.63
C ASP A 282 -3.77 6.16 11.33
N LYS A 283 -2.63 6.33 10.64
CA LYS A 283 -1.51 7.13 11.16
C LYS A 283 -1.93 8.57 11.48
N HIS A 284 -2.81 9.17 10.67
CA HIS A 284 -3.31 10.53 10.89
C HIS A 284 -4.25 10.63 12.11
N PHE A 285 -5.29 9.81 12.16
CA PHE A 285 -6.36 9.89 13.16
C PHE A 285 -5.89 9.39 14.53
N PHE A 286 -5.04 8.37 14.56
CA PHE A 286 -4.49 7.83 15.80
C PHE A 286 -3.12 8.44 16.17
N LYS A 287 -2.71 9.54 15.52
CA LYS A 287 -1.44 10.23 15.82
C LYS A 287 -0.22 9.29 15.81
N GLY A 288 -0.21 8.31 14.91
CA GLY A 288 0.83 7.29 14.81
C GLY A 288 0.72 6.12 15.80
N GLN A 289 -0.33 6.07 16.63
CA GLN A 289 -0.54 5.01 17.63
C GLN A 289 -1.38 3.83 17.10
N ALA A 290 -1.82 3.84 15.84
CA ALA A 290 -2.42 2.65 15.22
C ALA A 290 -1.38 1.52 15.06
N PHE A 291 -0.14 1.93 14.76
CA PHE A 291 1.02 1.06 14.61
C PHE A 291 2.15 1.62 15.49
N PRO A 292 2.03 1.52 16.83
CA PRO A 292 3.06 2.01 17.72
C PRO A 292 4.36 1.27 17.42
N SER A 293 5.47 1.99 17.56
CA SER A 293 6.76 1.46 17.17
C SER A 293 7.86 1.85 18.13
N CYS A 294 8.65 0.86 18.54
CA CYS A 294 9.87 1.06 19.31
C CYS A 294 11.10 0.91 18.42
N VAL A 295 12.18 1.60 18.77
CA VAL A 295 13.43 1.58 18.01
C VAL A 295 14.63 1.45 18.93
N VAL A 296 15.65 0.77 18.43
CA VAL A 296 17.00 0.79 18.98
C VAL A 296 17.89 1.28 17.85
N ASP A 297 18.47 2.46 18.06
CA ASP A 297 19.30 3.15 17.09
C ASP A 297 20.78 3.08 17.54
N ASN A 298 21.67 3.90 16.95
CA ASN A 298 23.08 3.91 17.34
C ASN A 298 23.30 4.16 18.84
N SER A 299 22.76 5.27 19.37
CA SER A 299 23.03 5.75 20.74
C SER A 299 21.78 6.04 21.57
N LEU A 300 20.60 5.92 20.94
CA LEU A 300 19.32 6.23 21.55
C LEU A 300 18.34 5.07 21.29
N ALA A 301 17.50 4.79 22.27
CA ALA A 301 16.31 3.96 22.09
C ALA A 301 15.06 4.82 22.22
N GLN A 302 13.99 4.42 21.53
CA GLN A 302 12.67 5.02 21.66
C GLN A 302 11.62 3.94 21.91
N THR A 303 10.81 4.10 22.95
CA THR A 303 9.74 3.18 23.31
C THR A 303 8.48 3.39 22.45
N PHE A 304 7.51 2.47 22.58
CA PHE A 304 6.21 2.56 21.89
C PHE A 304 5.41 3.84 22.24
N ASP A 305 5.56 4.37 23.46
CA ASP A 305 4.98 5.63 23.91
C ASP A 305 5.86 6.86 23.59
N ASN A 306 6.81 6.71 22.66
CA ASN A 306 7.65 7.78 22.12
C ASN A 306 8.61 8.42 23.16
N LYS A 307 8.93 7.73 24.26
CA LYS A 307 9.97 8.16 25.20
C LYS A 307 11.33 7.77 24.67
N THR A 308 12.26 8.71 24.68
CA THR A 308 13.61 8.53 24.14
C THR A 308 14.63 8.58 25.27
N TYR A 309 15.56 7.63 25.29
CA TYR A 309 16.61 7.55 26.32
C TYR A 309 17.93 7.06 25.71
N PRO A 310 19.08 7.45 26.30
CA PRO A 310 20.38 6.99 25.84
C PRO A 310 20.62 5.51 26.14
N ILE A 311 21.33 4.85 25.24
CA ILE A 311 21.70 3.44 25.34
C ILE A 311 23.20 3.25 25.07
N ASN A 312 23.75 2.19 25.66
CA ASN A 312 25.08 1.67 25.37
C ASN A 312 24.99 0.15 25.52
N LEU A 313 24.81 -0.56 24.41
CA LEU A 313 24.55 -2.00 24.42
C LEU A 313 25.87 -2.77 24.61
N GLY A 314 26.95 -2.37 23.95
CA GLY A 314 28.16 -3.19 23.93
C GLY A 314 27.88 -4.59 23.37
N LYS A 315 28.59 -5.61 23.86
CA LYS A 315 28.57 -6.97 23.28
C LYS A 315 27.54 -7.92 23.92
N CYS A 316 26.88 -7.49 24.99
CA CYS A 316 25.86 -8.29 25.66
C CYS A 316 24.54 -8.22 24.90
N TRP A 317 23.74 -9.29 24.94
CA TRP A 317 22.39 -9.28 24.40
C TRP A 317 21.44 -8.57 25.35
N TYR A 318 20.67 -7.62 24.82
CA TYR A 318 19.61 -6.92 25.55
C TYR A 318 18.27 -7.23 24.91
N THR A 319 17.27 -7.51 25.73
CA THR A 319 15.89 -7.67 25.27
C THR A 319 15.32 -6.31 24.89
N MET A 320 15.10 -6.10 23.58
CA MET A 320 14.42 -4.91 23.04
C MET A 320 12.90 -5.06 23.14
N PHE A 321 12.40 -6.27 22.92
CA PHE A 321 10.99 -6.59 22.91
C PHE A 321 10.79 -8.04 23.37
N HIS A 322 9.75 -8.27 24.14
CA HIS A 322 9.30 -9.59 24.52
C HIS A 322 7.78 -9.56 24.62
N TYR A 323 7.13 -10.48 23.91
CA TYR A 323 5.70 -10.70 24.04
C TYR A 323 5.44 -11.52 25.30
N THR A 324 4.58 -11.01 26.16
CA THR A 324 4.09 -11.73 27.34
C THR A 324 2.58 -11.80 27.23
N PRO A 325 1.98 -13.00 27.12
CA PRO A 325 0.53 -13.15 27.17
C PRO A 325 -0.01 -12.53 28.46
N LYS A 326 -1.20 -11.93 28.42
CA LYS A 326 -1.86 -11.51 29.66
C LYS A 326 -2.41 -12.77 30.32
N GLU A 327 -1.96 -13.08 31.54
CA GLU A 327 -2.58 -14.11 32.36
C GLU A 327 -4.08 -13.82 32.50
N ASP A 328 -4.93 -14.81 32.19
CA ASP A 328 -6.36 -14.72 32.44
C ASP A 328 -6.58 -14.79 33.96
N PRO A 329 -7.14 -13.74 34.60
CA PRO A 329 -7.38 -13.74 36.04
C PRO A 329 -8.40 -14.80 36.50
N THR A 330 -9.06 -15.51 35.58
CA THR A 330 -10.04 -16.56 35.85
C THR A 330 -9.54 -17.99 35.59
N SER A 331 -8.37 -18.18 35.00
CA SER A 331 -7.78 -19.51 34.82
C SER A 331 -7.14 -19.98 36.14
N SER A 332 -7.83 -20.86 36.87
CA SER A 332 -7.29 -21.53 38.05
C SER A 332 -6.38 -22.72 37.74
N GLU A 333 -6.02 -22.90 36.48
CA GLU A 333 -5.06 -23.90 36.04
C GLU A 333 -3.84 -23.14 35.49
N SER A 334 -2.66 -23.58 35.89
CA SER A 334 -1.43 -23.30 35.17
C SER A 334 -1.56 -23.99 33.82
N SER A 335 -2.31 -23.38 32.91
CA SER A 335 -2.25 -23.72 31.51
C SER A 335 -0.80 -23.43 31.11
N SER A 336 -0.06 -24.50 30.82
CA SER A 336 1.15 -24.43 30.04
C SER A 336 0.77 -23.91 28.65
N GLU A 337 0.41 -22.64 28.57
CA GLU A 337 0.08 -21.94 27.33
C GLU A 337 1.37 -21.84 26.52
N ASP A 338 1.53 -22.88 25.71
CA ASP A 338 2.30 -22.98 24.48
C ASP A 338 3.54 -22.09 24.40
N ASP A 339 4.71 -22.69 24.64
CA ASP A 339 6.03 -22.13 24.30
C ASP A 339 6.14 -21.66 22.83
N GLN A 340 5.16 -22.00 21.98
CA GLN A 340 5.01 -21.57 20.59
C GLN A 340 4.64 -20.07 20.45
N ASP A 341 4.10 -19.43 21.49
CA ASP A 341 3.79 -18.00 21.48
C ASP A 341 4.96 -17.13 21.97
N ASN A 342 6.09 -17.74 22.37
CA ASN A 342 7.27 -17.01 22.79
C ASN A 342 7.86 -16.21 21.62
N PHE A 343 7.71 -14.89 21.70
CA PHE A 343 8.25 -13.98 20.71
C PHE A 343 9.10 -12.90 21.37
N SER A 344 10.40 -12.91 21.07
CA SER A 344 11.37 -11.98 21.65
C SER A 344 12.29 -11.42 20.59
N VAL A 345 12.68 -10.16 20.77
CA VAL A 345 13.71 -9.51 19.95
C VAL A 345 14.82 -9.03 20.87
N LEU A 346 16.01 -9.57 20.65
CA LEU A 346 17.23 -9.17 21.33
C LEU A 346 18.13 -8.40 20.39
N VAL A 347 18.87 -7.45 20.94
CA VAL A 347 19.77 -6.57 20.19
C VAL A 347 21.07 -6.37 20.96
N ARG A 348 22.16 -6.20 20.22
CA ARG A 348 23.47 -5.80 20.74
C ARG A 348 24.23 -4.98 19.71
N ASP A 349 25.34 -4.39 20.13
CA ASP A 349 26.31 -3.84 19.17
C ASP A 349 27.06 -4.99 18.48
N ALA A 350 27.20 -4.89 17.16
CA ALA A 350 28.03 -5.77 16.35
C ALA A 350 29.51 -5.44 16.59
N SER A 351 30.40 -5.70 15.63
CA SER A 351 31.84 -5.38 15.74
C SER A 351 32.10 -3.91 16.13
N SER A 352 31.32 -2.98 15.56
CA SER A 352 31.30 -1.54 15.84
C SER A 352 30.07 -1.13 16.66
N PRO A 353 30.12 -0.10 17.52
CA PRO A 353 28.94 0.43 18.22
C PRO A 353 27.86 0.99 17.28
N VAL A 354 28.21 1.30 16.02
CA VAL A 354 27.27 1.82 15.01
C VAL A 354 26.46 0.70 14.36
N GLU A 355 27.02 -0.49 14.29
CA GLU A 355 26.39 -1.65 13.69
C GLU A 355 25.70 -2.48 14.77
N LYS A 356 24.55 -3.08 14.47
CA LYS A 356 23.79 -3.90 15.41
C LYS A 356 23.69 -5.33 14.92
N GLU A 357 23.55 -6.27 15.84
CA GLU A 357 23.07 -7.61 15.55
C GLU A 357 21.73 -7.83 16.25
N VAL A 358 20.87 -8.63 15.63
CA VAL A 358 19.52 -8.92 16.13
C VAL A 358 19.31 -10.42 16.22
N ILE A 359 18.74 -10.88 17.33
CA ILE A 359 18.14 -12.21 17.44
C ILE A 359 16.64 -12.04 17.58
N ILE A 360 15.90 -12.72 16.73
CA ILE A 360 14.46 -12.88 16.87
C ILE A 360 14.24 -14.33 17.30
N VAL A 361 13.68 -14.50 18.49
CA VAL A 361 13.24 -15.79 19.00
C VAL A 361 11.75 -15.87 18.72
N LEU A 362 11.33 -16.88 17.95
CA LEU A 362 9.95 -17.10 17.55
C LEU A 362 9.62 -18.58 17.74
N GLY A 363 9.00 -18.90 18.89
CA GLY A 363 8.89 -20.27 19.39
C GLY A 363 10.28 -20.90 19.51
N GLU A 364 10.50 -22.01 18.80
CA GLU A 364 11.78 -22.73 18.77
C GLU A 364 12.79 -22.16 17.76
N TYR A 365 12.38 -21.19 16.94
CA TYR A 365 13.21 -20.65 15.86
C TYR A 365 14.04 -19.46 16.35
N ASN A 366 15.35 -19.53 16.09
CA ASN A 366 16.28 -18.44 16.30
C ASN A 366 16.70 -17.84 14.96
N ILE A 367 16.24 -16.63 14.68
CA ILE A 367 16.55 -15.87 13.48
C ILE A 367 17.57 -14.80 13.83
N ASN A 368 18.82 -14.98 13.39
CA ASN A 368 19.90 -14.02 13.59
C ASN A 368 20.05 -13.12 12.36
N MET A 369 20.03 -11.81 12.57
CA MET A 369 20.32 -10.83 11.51
C MET A 369 21.62 -10.10 11.82
N GLN A 370 22.51 -10.07 10.83
CA GLN A 370 23.83 -9.47 10.93
C GLN A 370 24.01 -8.38 9.86
N PRO A 371 24.71 -7.29 10.19
CA PRO A 371 24.91 -6.18 9.28
C PRO A 371 25.79 -6.62 8.10
N THR A 372 25.54 -6.02 6.94
CA THR A 372 26.37 -6.18 5.74
C THR A 372 26.75 -4.80 5.21
N SER A 373 27.81 -4.74 4.42
CA SER A 373 28.31 -3.47 3.91
C SER A 373 27.50 -2.97 2.70
N GLY A 374 27.30 -1.65 2.63
CA GLY A 374 26.63 -0.98 1.51
C GLY A 374 25.11 -1.17 1.50
N ASP A 375 24.52 -1.26 0.31
CA ASP A 375 23.06 -1.47 0.13
C ASP A 375 22.70 -2.96 -0.05
N SER A 376 23.57 -3.85 0.45
CA SER A 376 23.32 -5.28 0.49
C SER A 376 22.33 -5.59 1.63
N PRO A 377 21.41 -6.55 1.46
CA PRO A 377 20.57 -7.01 2.56
C PRO A 377 21.40 -7.53 3.73
N ALA A 378 20.90 -7.37 4.95
CA ALA A 378 21.48 -8.01 6.13
C ALA A 378 21.58 -9.53 5.94
N LYS A 379 22.63 -10.14 6.50
CA LYS A 379 22.78 -11.59 6.47
C LYS A 379 21.81 -12.19 7.49
N VAL A 380 20.93 -13.08 7.04
CA VAL A 380 19.97 -13.79 7.89
C VAL A 380 20.39 -15.25 8.06
N VAL A 381 20.37 -15.72 9.30
CA VAL A 381 20.69 -17.10 9.67
C VAL A 381 19.58 -17.63 10.57
N VAL A 382 18.85 -18.64 10.09
CA VAL A 382 17.76 -19.31 10.83
C VAL A 382 18.29 -20.64 11.35
N ASN A 383 18.27 -20.84 12.68
CA ASN A 383 18.74 -22.06 13.34
C ASN A 383 20.14 -22.51 12.88
N GLY A 384 21.03 -21.54 12.65
CA GLY A 384 22.41 -21.76 12.21
C GLY A 384 22.59 -21.94 10.69
N GLN A 385 21.52 -22.03 9.91
CA GLN A 385 21.57 -22.12 8.45
C GLN A 385 21.36 -20.75 7.80
N GLN A 386 22.18 -20.42 6.81
CA GLN A 386 22.04 -19.15 6.10
C GLN A 386 20.79 -19.18 5.22
N THR A 387 19.91 -18.18 5.42
CA THR A 387 18.66 -18.02 4.70
C THR A 387 18.81 -16.88 3.70
N PRO A 388 18.47 -17.07 2.42
CA PRO A 388 18.54 -16.00 1.44
C PRO A 388 17.51 -14.90 1.77
N VAL A 389 17.90 -13.64 1.59
CA VAL A 389 16.98 -12.49 1.61
C VAL A 389 17.24 -11.68 0.36
N SER A 390 16.18 -11.33 -0.36
CA SER A 390 16.27 -10.72 -1.68
C SER A 390 15.38 -9.49 -1.77
N LYS A 391 15.75 -8.58 -2.69
CA LYS A 391 14.91 -7.45 -3.10
C LYS A 391 13.78 -7.86 -4.05
N ASN A 392 13.97 -9.00 -4.71
CA ASN A 392 13.09 -9.47 -5.77
C ASN A 392 12.27 -10.69 -5.37
N HIS A 393 12.57 -11.31 -4.21
CA HIS A 393 11.86 -12.51 -3.77
C HIS A 393 11.55 -12.44 -2.28
N MET A 394 10.32 -12.85 -1.94
CA MET A 394 9.87 -13.12 -0.59
C MET A 394 10.42 -14.47 -0.15
N THR A 395 11.02 -14.52 1.02
CA THR A 395 11.40 -15.77 1.67
C THR A 395 10.42 -16.06 2.80
N GLU A 396 9.80 -17.23 2.73
CA GLU A 396 8.85 -17.69 3.74
C GLU A 396 9.48 -18.79 4.59
N LEU A 397 9.27 -18.70 5.91
CA LEU A 397 9.54 -19.76 6.87
C LEU A 397 8.22 -20.39 7.26
N TYR A 398 8.21 -21.71 7.39
CA TYR A 398 7.04 -22.47 7.80
C TYR A 398 7.34 -23.24 9.09
N ASP A 399 6.30 -23.42 9.91
CA ASP A 399 6.35 -24.33 11.05
C ASP A 399 6.25 -25.80 10.61
N GLU A 400 6.30 -26.72 11.57
CA GLU A 400 6.18 -28.17 11.31
C GLU A 400 4.82 -28.57 10.71
N ASN A 401 3.80 -27.75 10.92
CA ASN A 401 2.44 -27.96 10.41
C ASN A 401 2.24 -27.34 9.02
N GLY A 402 3.25 -26.67 8.48
CA GLY A 402 3.19 -25.98 7.18
C GLY A 402 2.53 -24.60 7.22
N ASN A 403 2.25 -24.04 8.41
CA ASN A 403 1.77 -22.67 8.53
C ASN A 403 2.93 -21.69 8.38
N THR A 404 2.68 -20.53 7.77
CA THR A 404 3.68 -19.47 7.64
C THR A 404 4.05 -18.91 9.01
N LEU A 405 5.29 -19.16 9.41
CA LEU A 405 5.92 -18.68 10.63
C LEU A 405 6.38 -17.22 10.46
N ALA A 406 7.10 -16.96 9.36
CA ALA A 406 7.63 -15.64 9.08
C ALA A 406 7.83 -15.40 7.58
N GLN A 407 7.84 -14.13 7.19
CA GLN A 407 8.08 -13.66 5.83
C GLN A 407 9.19 -12.62 5.86
N MET A 408 10.15 -12.70 4.93
CA MET A 408 11.26 -11.76 4.86
C MET A 408 11.67 -11.39 3.45
N TYR A 409 11.99 -10.12 3.26
CA TYR A 409 12.50 -9.57 2.02
C TYR A 409 13.31 -8.30 2.29
N ALA A 410 14.03 -7.81 1.28
CA ALA A 410 14.79 -6.57 1.36
C ALA A 410 14.16 -5.44 0.55
N LEU A 411 14.25 -4.22 1.06
CA LEU A 411 13.94 -3.00 0.32
C LEU A 411 15.12 -2.57 -0.57
N PRO A 412 14.92 -1.60 -1.50
CA PRO A 412 15.95 -1.20 -2.46
C PRO A 412 17.29 -0.78 -1.85
N ASP A 413 17.29 -0.32 -0.60
CA ASP A 413 18.47 0.16 0.12
C ASP A 413 19.11 -0.88 1.06
N GLY A 414 18.67 -2.14 1.01
CA GLY A 414 19.20 -3.24 1.81
C GLY A 414 18.53 -3.43 3.16
N GLU A 415 17.59 -2.56 3.53
CA GLU A 415 16.77 -2.75 4.74
C GLU A 415 15.99 -4.07 4.63
N VAL A 416 16.13 -4.95 5.62
CA VAL A 416 15.37 -6.19 5.73
C VAL A 416 14.07 -5.92 6.46
N ARG A 417 12.95 -6.33 5.85
CA ARG A 417 11.65 -6.42 6.51
C ARG A 417 11.39 -7.87 6.87
N PHE A 418 11.07 -8.10 8.12
CA PHE A 418 10.67 -9.39 8.67
C PHE A 418 9.28 -9.23 9.25
N TYR A 419 8.35 -10.07 8.83
CA TYR A 419 6.98 -10.08 9.33
C TYR A 419 6.66 -11.44 9.92
N ALA A 420 6.17 -11.46 11.16
CA ALA A 420 5.65 -12.65 11.82
C ALA A 420 4.12 -12.56 11.83
N PRO A 421 3.41 -13.30 10.94
CA PRO A 421 1.96 -13.13 10.76
C PRO A 421 1.13 -13.50 11.99
N GLN A 422 1.57 -14.49 12.77
CA GLN A 422 0.84 -14.98 13.95
C GLN A 422 0.87 -13.95 15.09
N GLN A 423 2.01 -13.29 15.31
CA GLN A 423 2.19 -12.24 16.32
C GLN A 423 1.82 -10.85 15.80
N ASP A 424 1.43 -10.75 14.52
CA ASP A 424 1.14 -9.51 13.79
C ASP A 424 2.18 -8.40 14.06
N THR A 425 3.46 -8.81 14.05
CA THR A 425 4.61 -7.95 14.35
C THR A 425 5.54 -7.87 13.16
N GLU A 426 5.97 -6.65 12.85
CA GLU A 426 6.95 -6.37 11.83
C GLU A 426 8.24 -5.81 12.44
N ILE A 427 9.37 -6.32 11.97
CA ILE A 427 10.71 -5.89 12.33
C ILE A 427 11.40 -5.38 11.07
N GLN A 428 11.98 -4.19 11.17
CA GLN A 428 12.77 -3.57 10.12
C GLN A 428 14.19 -3.40 10.63
N PHE A 429 15.17 -3.80 9.81
CA PHE A 429 16.58 -3.82 10.18
C PHE A 429 17.46 -3.40 8.99
N ASP A 430 18.29 -2.37 9.17
CA ASP A 430 19.19 -1.85 8.13
C ASP A 430 20.68 -2.08 8.42
N GLY A 431 21.00 -2.89 9.44
CA GLY A 431 22.37 -3.09 9.91
C GLY A 431 22.81 -2.13 11.01
N THR A 432 22.19 -0.95 11.11
CA THR A 432 22.58 0.11 12.07
C THR A 432 21.52 0.40 13.12
N ALA A 433 20.26 0.11 12.78
CA ALA A 433 19.13 0.32 13.66
C ALA A 433 18.08 -0.77 13.49
N VAL A 434 17.30 -0.98 14.55
CA VAL A 434 16.18 -1.92 14.59
C VAL A 434 14.91 -1.14 14.91
N LYS A 435 13.83 -1.40 14.18
CA LYS A 435 12.50 -0.86 14.45
C LYS A 435 11.49 -1.98 14.48
N ILE A 436 10.66 -2.00 15.52
CA ILE A 436 9.57 -2.96 15.68
C ILE A 436 8.27 -2.18 15.58
N ASN A 437 7.38 -2.61 14.69
CA ASN A 437 6.01 -2.14 14.57
C ASN A 437 5.09 -3.26 15.07
N VAL A 438 4.27 -2.99 16.08
CA VAL A 438 3.23 -3.92 16.54
C VAL A 438 1.86 -3.37 16.17
N ARG A 439 0.91 -4.22 15.77
CA ARG A 439 -0.47 -3.77 15.59
C ARG A 439 -1.17 -3.66 16.93
N SER A 440 -1.81 -2.52 17.17
CA SER A 440 -2.69 -2.37 18.33
C SER A 440 -4.06 -3.00 18.01
N TYR A 441 -4.32 -4.19 18.58
CA TYR A 441 -5.63 -4.87 18.51
C TYR A 441 -6.80 -4.04 19.06
N LEU A 442 -6.52 -2.98 19.82
CA LEU A 442 -7.53 -2.18 20.52
C LEU A 442 -8.40 -1.27 19.64
N ILE A 443 -8.20 -1.22 18.31
CA ILE A 443 -8.86 -0.19 17.48
C ILE A 443 -9.56 -0.73 16.21
N LEU A 444 -9.43 -2.01 15.83
CA LEU A 444 -10.03 -2.50 14.57
C LEU A 444 -10.83 -3.80 14.74
N ILE A 445 -12.14 -3.65 14.93
CA ILE A 445 -13.19 -4.61 14.56
C ILE A 445 -14.09 -3.88 13.54
N PRO A 446 -14.58 -4.45 12.42
CA PRO A 446 -14.09 -5.55 11.58
C PRO A 446 -14.11 -5.13 10.09
N PHE A 447 -12.97 -4.78 9.48
CA PHE A 447 -12.89 -4.70 8.00
C PHE A 447 -11.64 -5.41 7.44
N TYR A 448 -10.75 -5.90 8.30
CA TYR A 448 -9.50 -6.51 7.88
C TYR A 448 -9.60 -7.98 7.43
N HIS A 449 -10.76 -8.62 7.57
CA HIS A 449 -10.97 -9.99 7.05
C HIS A 449 -11.19 -10.08 5.53
N PHE A 450 -11.06 -8.97 4.79
CA PHE A 450 -11.11 -8.98 3.32
C PHE A 450 -9.77 -8.69 2.64
N SER A 451 -8.66 -8.67 3.39
CA SER A 451 -7.32 -8.50 2.83
C SER A 451 -6.27 -9.28 3.63
N LYS A 452 -6.41 -10.60 3.63
CA LYS A 452 -5.32 -11.58 3.57
C LYS A 452 -5.89 -12.78 2.84
#